data_AF-A0A816VXH7-F1
#
_entry.id   AF-A0A816VXH7-F1
#
_cell.length_a   1.000
_cell.length_b   1.000
_cell.length_c   1.000
_cell.angle_alpha   90.00
_cell.angle_beta   90.00
_cell.angle_gamma   90.00
#
_symmetry.space_group_name_H-M   'P 1'
#
loop_
_entity.id
_entity.type
_entity.pdbx_description
1 polymer ?
#
loop_
_entity_poly.entity_id
_entity_poly.type
_entity_poly.pdbx_seq_one_letter_code
_entity_poly.pdbx_strand_id
1 'polypeptide(L)' 'MSSYNKVGDDCPLIWGACNHAFHLHCILKWVNSQTSQAHCPMCRREWQFKEGLS' A
#
# COMPACT_ATOMS: atom_id res chain seq x y z
N MET A 1 -11.61 -31.85 -4.29
CA MET A 1 -11.07 -30.84 -3.34
C MET A 1 -11.12 -29.51 -4.08
N SER A 2 -12.28 -28.87 -4.13
CA SER A 2 -12.50 -27.71 -5.00
C SER A 2 -12.88 -26.48 -4.19
N SER A 3 -12.27 -25.37 -4.61
CA SER A 3 -12.75 -23.99 -4.47
C SER A 3 -12.59 -23.34 -3.10
N TYR A 4 -11.40 -22.78 -2.86
CA TYR A 4 -11.31 -21.57 -2.06
C TYR A 4 -10.74 -20.43 -2.91
N ASN A 5 -11.57 -19.85 -3.78
CA ASN A 5 -11.27 -18.54 -4.35
C ASN A 5 -11.60 -17.50 -3.27
N LYS A 6 -10.58 -17.11 -2.47
CA LYS A 6 -10.64 -15.89 -1.67
C LYS A 6 -10.36 -14.73 -2.60
N VAL A 7 -11.35 -13.89 -2.84
CA VAL A 7 -11.12 -12.57 -3.44
C VAL A 7 -10.29 -11.77 -2.42
N GLY A 8 -8.96 -11.81 -2.55
CA GLY A 8 -8.04 -11.07 -1.66
C GLY A 8 -6.73 -11.76 -1.27
N ASP A 9 -6.45 -13.01 -1.70
CA ASP A 9 -5.24 -13.75 -1.28
C ASP A 9 -3.92 -13.21 -1.90
N ASP A 10 -4.01 -12.45 -3.00
CA ASP A 10 -2.86 -12.02 -3.80
C ASP A 10 -2.64 -10.49 -3.81
N CYS A 11 -2.85 -9.77 -2.70
CA CYS A 11 -2.54 -8.32 -2.68
C CYS A 11 -1.08 -8.07 -2.30
N PRO A 12 -0.23 -7.54 -3.21
CA PRO A 12 1.18 -7.34 -2.92
C PRO A 12 1.38 -6.30 -1.81
N LEU A 13 2.36 -6.55 -0.94
CA LEU A 13 2.83 -5.59 0.05
C LEU A 13 3.74 -4.56 -0.63
N ILE A 14 3.43 -3.30 -0.41
CA ILE A 14 4.19 -2.18 -0.93
C ILE A 14 4.87 -1.45 0.22
N TRP A 15 6.14 -1.14 0.03
CA TRP A 15 6.95 -0.42 1.00
C TRP A 15 6.98 1.07 0.64
N GLY A 16 6.83 1.91 1.66
CA GLY A 16 7.14 3.33 1.53
C GLY A 16 8.64 3.59 1.73
N ALA A 17 9.14 4.72 1.24
CA ALA A 17 10.48 5.22 1.53
C ALA A 17 10.72 5.40 3.05
N CYS A 18 9.64 5.60 3.81
CA CYS A 18 9.65 5.61 5.28
C CYS A 18 9.76 4.23 5.93
N ASN A 19 10.00 3.17 5.16
CA ASN A 19 10.19 1.79 5.62
C ASN A 19 8.97 1.15 6.31
N HIS A 20 7.77 1.71 6.10
CA HIS A 20 6.50 1.07 6.48
C HIS A 20 5.92 0.32 5.28
N ALA A 21 5.34 -0.85 5.54
CA ALA A 21 4.69 -1.68 4.53
C ALA A 21 3.17 -1.63 4.69
N PHE A 22 2.47 -1.57 3.57
CA PHE A 22 1.01 -1.64 3.52
C PHE A 22 0.59 -2.51 2.33
N HIS A 23 -0.57 -3.15 2.42
CA HIS A 23 -1.14 -3.81 1.26
C HIS A 23 -1.47 -2.78 0.17
N LEU A 24 -1.21 -3.11 -1.10
CA LEU A 24 -1.42 -2.24 -2.25
C LEU A 24 -2.82 -1.61 -2.26
N HIS A 25 -3.88 -2.40 -2.07
CA HIS A 25 -5.26 -1.90 -2.04
C HIS A 25 -5.52 -0.84 -0.95
N CYS A 26 -4.97 -1.00 0.26
CA CYS A 26 -5.18 -0.10 1.38
C CYS A 26 -4.46 1.22 1.13
N ILE A 27 -3.20 1.15 0.71
CA ILE A 27 -2.41 2.35 0.47
C ILE A 27 -2.89 3.13 -0.74
N LEU A 28 -3.31 2.46 -1.82
CA LEU A 28 -3.91 3.13 -2.97
C LEU A 28 -5.20 3.85 -2.59
N LYS A 29 -6.06 3.21 -1.80
CA LYS A 29 -7.32 3.85 -1.34
C LYS A 29 -7.02 5.09 -0.47
N TRP A 30 -6.01 4.99 0.38
CA TRP A 30 -5.56 6.08 1.24
C TRP A 30 -4.98 7.25 0.44
N VAL A 31 -4.07 6.97 -0.50
CA VAL A 31 -3.46 7.98 -1.38
C VAL A 31 -4.54 8.65 -2.23
N ASN A 32 -5.46 7.88 -2.84
CA ASN A 32 -6.55 8.42 -3.65
C ASN A 32 -7.57 9.25 -2.86
N SER A 33 -7.72 9.01 -1.54
CA SER A 33 -8.58 9.83 -0.69
C SER A 33 -7.99 11.19 -0.32
N GLN A 34 -6.68 11.41 -0.55
CA GLN A 34 -6.00 12.66 -0.23
C GLN A 34 -5.87 13.53 -1.49
N THR A 35 -6.43 14.74 -1.44
CA THR A 35 -6.52 15.66 -2.59
C THR A 35 -5.26 16.49 -2.86
N SER A 36 -4.42 16.70 -1.84
CA SER A 36 -3.27 17.62 -1.93
C SER A 36 -1.93 16.91 -1.84
N GLN A 37 -1.71 16.10 -0.81
CA GLN A 37 -0.46 15.38 -0.59
C GLN A 37 -0.74 14.19 0.31
N ALA A 38 -0.33 12.99 -0.13
CA ALA A 38 -0.53 11.79 0.65
C ALA A 38 0.56 11.64 1.72
N HIS A 39 0.17 11.28 2.94
CA HIS A 39 1.11 11.00 4.03
C HIS A 39 1.09 9.54 4.42
N CYS A 40 2.20 9.02 4.94
CA CYS A 40 2.24 7.69 5.53
C CYS A 40 1.27 7.59 6.72
N PRO A 41 0.38 6.57 6.77
CA PRO A 41 -0.58 6.38 7.87
C PRO A 41 0.08 6.23 9.25
N MET A 42 1.31 5.71 9.30
CA MET A 42 2.01 5.41 10.56
C MET A 42 2.87 6.57 11.05
N CYS A 43 3.66 7.18 10.17
CA CYS A 43 4.64 8.20 10.56
C CYS A 43 4.30 9.62 10.09
N ARG A 44 3.22 9.81 9.32
CA ARG A 44 2.74 11.10 8.79
C ARG A 44 3.73 11.87 7.91
N ARG A 45 4.87 11.27 7.55
CA ARG A 45 5.78 11.79 6.53
C ARG A 45 5.12 11.70 5.15
N GLU A 46 5.56 12.51 4.19
CA GLU A 46 5.11 12.40 2.80
C GLU A 46 5.23 10.94 2.32
N TRP A 47 4.15 10.42 1.74
CA TRP A 47 4.13 9.07 1.20
C TRP A 47 4.86 9.05 -0.13
N GLN A 48 5.94 8.28 -0.17
CA GLN A 48 6.67 7.96 -1.39
C GLN A 48 6.83 6.45 -1.46
N PHE A 49 6.56 5.87 -2.62
CA PHE A 49 6.80 4.46 -2.85
C PHE A 49 8.31 4.19 -2.82
N LYS A 50 8.71 3.08 -2.19
CA LYS A 50 10.11 2.66 -2.21
C LYS A 50 10.44 2.15 -3.62
N GLU A 51 11.11 2.98 -4.41
CA GLU A 51 11.66 2.57 -5.69
C GLU A 51 12.78 1.54 -5.46
N GLY A 52 12.72 0.38 -6.11
CA GLY A 52 13.84 -0.58 -6.10
C GLY A 52 13.52 -2.04 -5.75
N LEU A 53 12.46 -2.62 -6.29
CA LEU A 53 12.49 -4.05 -6.63
C LEU A 53 12.18 -4.20 -8.12
N SER A 54 13.23 -4.03 -8.93
CA SER A 54 13.33 -4.65 -10.26
C SER A 54 13.55 -6.15 -10.11
#